data_AF-A0A6G1RU96-F1
#
_entry.id   AF-A0A6G1RU96-F1
#
_cell.length_a   1.000
_cell.length_b   1.000
_cell.length_c   1.000
_cell.angle_alpha   90.00
_cell.angle_beta   90.00
_cell.angle_gamma   90.00
#
_symmetry.space_group_name_H-M   'P 1'
#
loop_
_entity.id
_entity.type
_entity.pdbx_description
1 polymer ?
#
loop_
_entity_poly.entity_id
_entity_poly.type
_entity_poly.pdbx_seq_one_letter_code
_entity_poly.pdbx_strand_id
1 'polypeptide(L)'
;FFPQVVAVAARVLQGCRVLGVPVVVTEQHPRVLGPTVPELGAQDLPKHPKTCFSMVVPAVEAELRARPHLSAAILCGIETQACVLQTALDLLERGLDVHVVVDACSSRS
;
A
#
# COMPACT_ATOMS: atom_id res chain seq x y z
N PHE A 1 -3.01 1.12 18.46
CA PHE A 1 -2.91 0.00 17.50
C PHE A 1 -1.89 0.21 16.40
N PHE A 2 -1.39 1.43 16.16
CA PHE A 2 -0.42 1.70 15.10
C PHE A 2 0.85 0.82 15.16
N PRO A 3 1.50 0.58 16.32
CA PRO A 3 2.67 -0.31 16.38
C PRO A 3 2.37 -1.75 15.91
N GLN A 4 1.21 -2.29 16.25
CA GLN A 4 0.79 -3.63 15.81
C GLN A 4 0.56 -3.67 14.30
N VAL A 5 -0.12 -2.66 13.74
CA VAL A 5 -0.36 -2.52 12.30
C VAL A 5 0.97 -2.49 11.53
N VAL A 6 1.93 -1.70 11.99
CA VAL A 6 3.27 -1.62 11.37
C VAL A 6 3.99 -2.97 11.44
N ALA A 7 3.93 -3.66 12.58
CA ALA A 7 4.57 -4.97 12.74
C ALA A 7 3.98 -6.02 11.77
N VAL A 8 2.66 -6.02 11.54
CA VAL A 8 2.04 -6.94 10.58
C VAL A 8 2.37 -6.51 9.14
N ALA A 9 2.31 -5.22 8.82
CA ALA A 9 2.69 -4.70 7.49
C ALA A 9 4.15 -5.04 7.14
N ALA A 10 5.07 -4.97 8.11
CA ALA A 10 6.48 -5.36 7.93
C ALA A 10 6.62 -6.87 7.65
N ARG A 11 5.80 -7.73 8.28
CA ARG A 11 5.77 -9.18 7.98
C ARG A 11 5.25 -9.44 6.57
N VAL A 12 4.22 -8.73 6.13
CA VAL A 12 3.70 -8.81 4.75
C VAL A 12 4.78 -8.38 3.77
N LEU A 13 5.45 -7.25 3.99
CA LEU A 13 6.56 -6.78 3.17
C LEU A 13 7.67 -7.83 3.06
N GLN A 14 8.06 -8.42 4.19
CA GLN A 14 9.10 -9.45 4.20
C GLN A 14 8.66 -10.71 3.44
N GLY A 15 7.40 -11.12 3.58
CA GLY A 15 6.82 -12.22 2.79
C GLY A 15 6.87 -11.93 1.30
N CYS A 16 6.48 -10.73 0.88
CA CYS A 16 6.55 -10.29 -0.52
C CYS A 16 7.99 -10.36 -1.05
N ARG A 17 8.99 -9.92 -0.27
CA ARG A 17 10.41 -10.01 -0.66
C ARG A 17 10.87 -11.44 -0.88
N VAL A 18 10.56 -12.34 0.06
CA VAL A 18 10.95 -13.76 -0.05
C VAL A 18 10.33 -14.42 -1.27
N LEU A 19 9.09 -14.05 -1.60
CA LEU A 19 8.33 -14.61 -2.72
C LEU A 19 8.59 -13.89 -4.05
N GLY A 20 9.40 -12.83 -4.08
CA GLY A 20 9.62 -12.03 -5.28
C GLY A 20 8.38 -11.26 -5.76
N VAL A 21 7.42 -11.00 -4.87
CA VAL A 21 6.22 -10.21 -5.17
C VAL A 21 6.60 -8.72 -5.23
N PRO A 22 6.30 -8.00 -6.33
CA PRO A 22 6.57 -6.58 -6.44
C PRO A 22 5.84 -5.76 -5.37
N VAL A 23 6.51 -4.76 -4.80
CA VAL A 23 5.96 -3.91 -3.73
C VAL A 23 5.97 -2.45 -4.16
N VAL A 24 4.86 -1.75 -3.88
CA VAL A 24 4.67 -0.32 -4.11
C VAL A 24 4.40 0.36 -2.76
N VAL A 25 5.07 1.48 -2.50
CA VAL A 25 4.87 2.28 -1.28
C VAL A 25 4.42 3.68 -1.66
N THR A 26 3.36 4.17 -1.03
CA THR A 26 2.88 5.55 -1.23
C THR A 26 2.88 6.33 0.07
N GLU A 27 3.07 7.65 -0.01
CA GLU A 27 3.07 8.55 1.13
C GLU A 27 2.06 9.67 0.93
N GLN A 28 1.07 9.79 1.82
CA GLN A 28 0.09 10.86 1.78
C GLN A 28 0.72 12.15 2.31
N HIS A 29 0.81 13.21 1.51
CA HIS A 29 1.40 14.51 1.90
C HIS A 29 2.61 14.39 2.85
N PRO A 30 3.75 13.76 2.46
CA PRO A 30 4.83 13.44 3.40
C PRO A 30 5.46 14.67 4.08
N ARG A 31 5.36 15.86 3.46
CA ARG A 31 5.77 17.13 4.09
C ARG A 31 4.95 17.50 5.33
N VAL A 32 3.70 17.04 5.41
CA VAL A 32 2.75 17.36 6.48
C VAL A 32 2.57 16.18 7.44
N LEU A 33 2.49 14.96 6.90
CA LEU A 33 2.22 13.75 7.67
C LEU A 33 3.47 12.94 8.03
N GLY A 34 4.64 13.37 7.55
CA GLY A 34 5.89 12.65 7.73
C GLY A 34 6.09 11.54 6.69
N PRO A 35 7.32 10.98 6.62
CA PRO A 35 7.63 9.87 5.75
C PRO A 35 7.11 8.54 6.32
N THR A 36 7.23 7.49 5.51
CA THR A 36 7.05 6.10 5.93
C THR A 36 7.93 5.78 7.14
N VAL A 37 7.34 5.15 8.15
CA VAL A 37 8.03 4.82 9.41
C VAL A 37 9.15 3.79 9.17
N PRO A 38 10.34 3.95 9.79
CA PRO A 38 11.49 3.06 9.56
C PRO A 38 11.22 1.61 9.98
N GLU A 39 10.34 1.38 10.95
CA GLU A 39 9.94 0.06 11.45
C GLU A 39 9.23 -0.78 10.38
N LEU A 40 8.69 -0.16 9.32
CA LEU A 40 8.13 -0.91 8.19
C LEU A 40 9.22 -1.67 7.42
N GLY A 41 10.47 -1.19 7.41
CA GLY A 41 11.57 -1.84 6.70
C GLY A 41 11.57 -1.62 5.18
N ALA A 42 10.96 -0.54 4.68
CA ALA A 42 10.80 -0.21 3.26
C ALA A 42 11.78 0.87 2.75
N GLN A 43 12.93 1.08 3.40
CA GLN A 43 13.88 2.18 3.12
C GLN A 43 14.48 2.11 1.71
N ASP A 44 14.67 0.91 1.18
CA ASP A 44 15.17 0.54 -0.15
C ASP A 44 14.13 0.71 -1.28
N LEU A 45 12.84 0.78 -0.97
CA LEU A 45 11.79 0.88 -1.98
C LEU A 45 11.53 2.33 -2.42
N PRO A 46 11.15 2.60 -3.68
CA PRO A 46 10.66 3.91 -4.08
C PRO A 46 9.41 4.32 -3.30
N LYS A 47 9.32 5.60 -2.91
CA LYS A 47 8.15 6.18 -2.26
C LYS A 47 7.43 7.07 -3.25
N HIS A 48 6.15 6.81 -3.49
CA HIS A 48 5.32 7.59 -4.38
C HIS A 48 4.50 8.60 -3.55
N PRO A 49 4.90 9.88 -3.47
CA PRO A 49 4.13 10.89 -2.77
C PRO A 49 2.81 11.13 -3.50
N LYS A 50 1.73 11.31 -2.73
CA LYS A 50 0.40 11.55 -3.28
C LYS A 50 -0.42 12.51 -2.42
N THR A 51 -1.45 13.07 -3.05
CA THR A 51 -2.46 13.93 -2.41
C THR A 51 -3.87 13.33 -2.52
N CYS A 52 -4.14 12.49 -3.52
CA CYS A 52 -5.37 11.70 -3.58
C CYS A 52 -5.36 10.56 -2.55
N PHE A 53 -6.55 10.14 -2.13
CA PHE A 53 -6.68 9.04 -1.17
C PHE A 53 -6.26 7.70 -1.77
N SER A 54 -6.72 7.37 -2.97
CA SER A 54 -6.29 6.16 -3.67
C SER A 54 -4.77 6.16 -3.90
N MET A 55 -4.14 4.99 -3.78
CA MET A 55 -2.74 4.76 -4.11
C MET A 55 -2.52 4.73 -5.63
N VAL A 56 -3.57 4.62 -6.44
CA VAL A 56 -3.48 4.51 -7.91
C VAL A 56 -3.25 5.88 -8.56
N VAL A 57 -2.09 6.47 -8.27
CA VAL A 57 -1.56 7.67 -8.93
C VAL A 57 -0.84 7.31 -10.24
N PRO A 58 -0.54 8.25 -11.14
CA PRO A 58 0.12 7.95 -12.41
C PRO A 58 1.38 7.08 -12.31
N ALA A 59 2.18 7.23 -11.26
CA ALA A 59 3.36 6.39 -11.02
C ALA A 59 2.98 4.94 -10.70
N VAL A 60 1.97 4.72 -9.86
CA VAL A 60 1.48 3.39 -9.49
C VAL A 60 0.71 2.75 -10.65
N GLU A 61 -0.06 3.53 -11.40
CA GLU A 61 -0.72 3.09 -12.64
C GLU A 61 0.31 2.59 -13.66
N ALA A 62 1.46 3.28 -13.80
CA ALA A 62 2.53 2.82 -14.68
C ALA A 62 3.13 1.48 -14.21
N GLU A 63 3.32 1.31 -12.90
CA GLU A 63 3.75 0.03 -12.31
C GLU A 63 2.73 -1.10 -12.58
N LEU A 64 1.42 -0.83 -12.43
CA LEU A 64 0.37 -1.81 -12.73
C LEU A 64 0.41 -2.21 -14.22
N ARG A 65 0.48 -1.24 -15.14
CA ARG A 65 0.53 -1.49 -16.59
C ARG A 65 1.79 -2.24 -17.04
N ALA A 66 2.92 -2.04 -16.36
CA ALA A 66 4.15 -2.77 -16.63
C ALA A 66 4.05 -4.27 -16.29
N ARG A 67 2.96 -4.71 -15.65
CA ARG A 67 2.73 -6.08 -15.19
C ARG A 67 1.41 -6.61 -15.75
N PRO A 68 1.33 -6.93 -17.06
CA PRO A 68 0.08 -7.33 -17.71
C PRO A 68 -0.52 -8.65 -17.18
N HIS A 69 0.26 -9.44 -16.44
CA HIS A 69 -0.19 -10.68 -15.81
C HIS A 69 -0.58 -10.49 -14.33
N LEU A 70 -0.58 -9.26 -13.82
CA LEU A 70 -1.05 -8.97 -12.48
C LEU A 70 -2.56 -9.21 -12.42
N SER A 71 -2.99 -10.16 -11.59
CA SER A 71 -4.41 -10.46 -11.38
C SER A 71 -4.90 -10.05 -9.99
N ALA A 72 -4.00 -9.82 -9.05
CA ALA A 72 -4.35 -9.57 -7.66
C ALA A 72 -3.39 -8.58 -6.99
N ALA A 73 -3.90 -7.87 -5.99
CA ALA A 73 -3.15 -6.96 -5.14
C ALA A 73 -3.36 -7.29 -3.65
N ILE A 74 -2.26 -7.36 -2.90
CA ILE A 74 -2.29 -7.40 -1.45
C ILE A 74 -2.23 -5.96 -0.94
N LEU A 75 -3.23 -5.55 -0.17
CA LEU A 75 -3.39 -4.18 0.30
C LEU A 75 -3.32 -4.10 1.82
N CYS A 76 -2.48 -3.20 2.34
CA CYS A 76 -2.39 -2.88 3.75
C CYS A 76 -1.98 -1.41 3.97
N GLY A 77 -2.17 -0.90 5.18
CA GLY A 77 -1.79 0.46 5.56
C GLY A 77 -2.92 1.24 6.22
N ILE A 78 -2.79 2.57 6.23
CA ILE A 78 -3.72 3.49 6.88
C ILE A 78 -4.06 4.68 5.97
N GLU A 79 -5.22 5.33 6.11
CA GLU A 79 -6.37 4.93 6.93
C GLU A 79 -7.32 3.99 6.18
N THR A 80 -7.97 3.07 6.90
CA THR A 80 -8.82 2.03 6.32
C THR A 80 -9.99 2.59 5.51
N GLN A 81 -10.77 3.53 6.07
CA GLN A 81 -11.93 4.12 5.38
C GLN A 81 -11.57 5.13 4.29
N ALA A 82 -10.30 5.55 4.20
CA ALA A 82 -9.86 6.57 3.26
C ALA A 82 -8.94 5.95 2.20
N CYS A 83 -7.63 5.94 2.44
CA CYS A 83 -6.67 5.52 1.44
C CYS A 83 -6.83 4.05 1.05
N VAL A 84 -7.03 3.15 2.03
CA VAL A 84 -7.18 1.72 1.75
C VAL A 84 -8.48 1.45 0.98
N LEU A 85 -9.63 1.97 1.44
CA LEU A 85 -10.91 1.78 0.76
C LEU A 85 -10.90 2.33 -0.68
N GLN A 86 -10.47 3.56 -0.88
CA GLN A 86 -10.44 4.18 -2.21
C GLN A 86 -9.50 3.43 -3.15
N THR A 87 -8.37 2.94 -2.64
CA THR A 87 -7.45 2.10 -3.44
C THR A 87 -8.08 0.76 -3.80
N ALA A 88 -8.76 0.11 -2.86
CA ALA A 88 -9.41 -1.17 -3.12
C ALA A 88 -10.47 -1.05 -4.23
N LEU A 89 -11.29 0.01 -4.18
CA LEU A 89 -12.29 0.30 -5.22
C LEU A 89 -11.63 0.53 -6.59
N ASP A 90 -10.60 1.38 -6.66
CA ASP A 90 -9.89 1.65 -7.92
C ASP A 90 -9.23 0.39 -8.52
N LEU A 91 -8.71 -0.51 -7.69
CA LEU A 91 -8.12 -1.77 -8.15
C LEU A 91 -9.19 -2.76 -8.63
N LEU A 92 -10.33 -2.85 -7.92
CA LEU A 92 -11.47 -3.66 -8.34
C LEU A 92 -12.05 -3.18 -9.68
N GLU A 93 -12.17 -1.86 -9.89
CA GLU A 93 -12.61 -1.29 -11.18
C GLU A 93 -11.67 -1.64 -12.34
N ARG A 94 -10.39 -1.93 -12.05
CA ARG A 94 -9.39 -2.41 -13.01
C ARG A 94 -9.41 -3.93 -13.22
N GLY A 95 -10.34 -4.64 -12.58
CA GLY A 95 -10.48 -6.09 -12.70
C GLY A 95 -9.43 -6.88 -11.91
N LEU A 96 -8.79 -6.27 -10.90
CA LEU A 96 -7.86 -6.95 -10.01
C LEU A 96 -8.61 -7.51 -8.79
N ASP A 97 -8.24 -8.71 -8.35
CA ASP A 97 -8.61 -9.21 -7.04
C ASP A 97 -7.89 -8.41 -5.95
N VAL A 98 -8.59 -8.03 -4.89
CA VAL A 98 -8.00 -7.24 -3.79
C VAL A 98 -8.06 -8.02 -2.49
N HIS A 99 -6.89 -8.31 -1.94
CA HIS A 99 -6.73 -8.98 -0.65
C HIS A 99 -6.29 -7.98 0.41
N VAL A 100 -7.24 -7.51 1.24
CA VAL A 100 -6.93 -6.59 2.33
C VAL A 100 -6.42 -7.37 3.55
N VAL A 101 -5.22 -7.05 4.02
CA VAL A 101 -4.67 -7.63 5.25
C VAL A 101 -5.20 -6.84 6.43
N VAL A 102 -6.35 -7.26 6.96
CA VAL A 102 -7.09 -6.50 8.00
C VAL A 102 -6.26 -6.22 9.26
N ASP A 103 -5.37 -7.14 9.66
CA ASP A 103 -4.48 -6.95 10.81
C ASP A 103 -3.36 -5.92 10.55
N ALA A 104 -3.14 -5.55 9.29
CA ALA A 104 -2.23 -4.49 8.85
C ALA A 104 -2.98 -3.24 8.37
N CYS A 105 -4.24 -3.08 8.80
CA CYS A 105 -5.09 -1.94 8.48
C CYS A 105 -5.67 -1.34 9.76
N SER A 106 -5.77 -0.02 9.84
CA SER A 106 -6.45 0.68 10.93
C SER A 106 -6.83 2.10 10.55
N SER A 107 -7.65 2.72 11.40
CA SER A 107 -8.10 4.10 11.25
C SER A 107 -8.19 4.83 12.58
N ARG A 108 -8.36 6.16 12.51
CA ARG A 108 -8.87 6.95 13.62
C ARG A 108 -10.38 7.16 13.42
N SER A 109 -11.18 6.92 14.46
CA SER A 109 -12.63 7.20 14.48
C SER A 109 -12.90 8.65 14.88
#